data_AF-A0A8I6WSB3-F1
#
_entry.id   AF-A0A8I6WSB3-F1
#
_cell.length_a   1.000
_cell.length_b   1.000
_cell.length_c   1.000
_cell.angle_alpha   90.00
_cell.angle_beta   90.00
_cell.angle_gamma   90.00
#
_symmetry.space_group_name_H-M   'P 1'
#
loop_
_entity.id
_entity.type
_entity.pdbx_description
1 polymer ?
#
loop_
_entity_poly.entity_id
_entity_poly.type
_entity_poly.pdbx_seq_one_letter_code
_entity_poly.pdbx_strand_id
1 'polypeptide(L)'
;MAAEEEDFARYRSHWESRWGSKGGCGFFKGTTFVRFLTHSSLWCLHAAQLSSMHFTYLTPKPSLDDGIVADTLQIFSIKLAEIKGDFKWPLSVYGVVAARDSVDHNRNLLFCRSRTRSQIVRQNDPFLRLIGPTRAILFKDPVDFEIQLKVKCGAMSGDRALISATHCYRTRHHDVHTVCFENRFCKIELCMDLLVETIQATICSIRVVKQGIRQRVERRCRVACSTTSYSRKIIDGKTTYVANASSGEVVLLDPGRHATPQGSEGYLDLSRRVVSVEHEGNLELVVQAYSSSGDITAQGHVSLAPRSFGFSQKNLYVDDAQLEITVAWSFLVADKDTLVRPVGI
;
A
#
# COMPACT_ATOMS: atom_id res chain seq x y z
N MET A 1 2.11 21.49 -17.82
CA MET A 1 3.49 21.01 -17.63
C MET A 1 4.43 22.01 -16.99
N ALA A 2 4.79 23.14 -17.61
CA ALA A 2 5.74 24.07 -16.99
C ALA A 2 5.22 24.60 -15.63
N ALA A 3 3.97 25.08 -15.60
CA ALA A 3 3.30 25.52 -14.37
C ALA A 3 3.17 24.40 -13.33
N GLU A 4 2.74 23.20 -13.74
CA GLU A 4 2.65 22.01 -12.85
C GLU A 4 4.00 21.66 -12.20
N GLU A 5 5.10 21.72 -12.96
CA GLU A 5 6.44 21.42 -12.43
C GLU A 5 6.95 22.55 -11.53
N GLU A 6 6.59 23.80 -11.81
CA GLU A 6 6.87 24.96 -10.95
C GLU A 6 6.12 24.87 -9.63
N ASP A 7 4.81 24.56 -9.64
CA ASP A 7 4.02 24.35 -8.44
C ASP A 7 4.56 23.18 -7.61
N PHE A 8 4.93 22.08 -8.27
CA PHE A 8 5.58 20.96 -7.59
C PHE A 8 6.94 21.35 -6.99
N ALA A 9 7.72 22.18 -7.68
CA ALA A 9 8.99 22.69 -7.18
C ALA A 9 8.79 23.61 -5.97
N ARG A 10 7.77 24.49 -5.98
CA ARG A 10 7.39 25.32 -4.83
C ARG A 10 6.97 24.47 -3.64
N TYR A 11 6.15 23.45 -3.86
CA TYR A 11 5.77 22.49 -2.84
C TYR A 11 7.02 21.82 -2.22
N ARG A 12 7.96 21.38 -3.06
CA ARG A 12 9.23 20.80 -2.62
C ARG A 12 10.03 21.75 -1.74
N SER A 13 10.25 22.98 -2.20
CA SER A 13 11.02 23.97 -1.44
C SER A 13 10.36 24.30 -0.10
N HIS A 14 9.03 24.41 -0.07
CA HIS A 14 8.29 24.62 1.18
C HIS A 14 8.45 23.43 2.14
N TRP A 15 8.37 22.20 1.64
CA TRP A 15 8.61 21.01 2.44
C TRP A 15 10.04 20.96 2.99
N GLU A 16 11.05 21.19 2.14
CA GLU A 16 12.46 21.18 2.54
C GLU A 16 12.75 22.25 3.60
N SER A 17 12.17 23.44 3.47
CA SER A 17 12.30 24.50 4.47
C SER A 17 11.66 24.15 5.81
N ARG A 18 10.49 23.48 5.79
CA ARG A 18 9.73 23.18 7.01
C ARG A 18 10.23 21.94 7.75
N TRP A 19 10.70 20.94 7.01
CA TRP A 19 10.99 19.61 7.53
C TRP A 19 12.41 19.12 7.25
N GLY A 20 13.06 19.58 6.18
CA GLY A 20 14.36 19.06 5.73
C GLY A 20 15.54 19.31 6.67
N SER A 21 15.43 20.26 7.61
CA SER A 21 16.45 20.55 8.62
C SER A 21 16.18 19.92 9.99
N LYS A 22 15.01 19.29 10.18
CA LYS A 22 14.66 18.63 11.45
C LYS A 22 15.22 17.20 11.41
N GLY A 23 16.14 16.87 12.31
CA GLY A 23 16.90 15.60 12.34
C GLY A 23 16.10 14.29 12.42
N GLY A 24 14.76 14.34 12.45
CA GLY A 24 13.86 13.19 12.35
C GLY A 24 13.24 12.96 10.95
N CYS A 25 13.19 13.97 10.09
CA CYS A 25 12.65 13.84 8.73
C CYS A 25 13.78 13.48 7.75
N GLY A 26 13.47 12.71 6.71
CA GLY A 26 14.41 12.47 5.60
C GLY A 26 14.62 13.74 4.75
N PHE A 27 15.37 13.63 3.67
CA PHE A 27 15.43 14.68 2.65
C PHE A 27 14.28 14.51 1.65
N PHE A 28 13.82 15.59 1.01
CA PHE A 28 12.74 15.51 0.01
C PHE A 28 13.08 14.53 -1.13
N LYS A 29 14.37 14.46 -1.51
CA LYS A 29 14.94 13.53 -2.50
C LYS A 29 16.12 12.70 -1.99
N GLY A 30 16.49 12.75 -0.71
CA GLY A 30 17.85 12.37 -0.31
C GLY A 30 18.06 10.89 -0.01
N THR A 31 19.09 10.40 -0.67
CA THR A 31 19.63 9.04 -0.73
C THR A 31 20.14 8.56 0.61
N THR A 32 19.51 7.53 1.17
CA THR A 32 20.13 6.69 2.21
C THR A 32 20.41 5.31 1.64
N PHE A 33 21.68 4.97 1.41
CA PHE A 33 22.11 3.64 0.96
C PHE A 33 21.78 2.62 2.06
N VAL A 34 20.81 1.75 1.80
CA VAL A 34 20.59 0.56 2.64
C VAL A 34 20.86 -0.68 1.78
N ARG A 35 21.98 -1.33 2.09
CA ARG A 35 22.47 -2.54 1.44
C ARG A 35 21.78 -3.73 2.11
N PHE A 36 20.71 -4.27 1.52
CA PHE A 36 20.21 -5.60 1.89
C PHE A 36 20.66 -6.63 0.86
N LEU A 37 21.42 -7.61 1.33
CA LEU A 37 21.95 -8.75 0.58
C LEU A 37 20.80 -9.72 0.26
N THR A 38 20.12 -9.51 -0.86
CA THR A 38 19.55 -10.58 -1.68
C THR A 38 19.66 -10.15 -3.16
N HIS A 39 19.74 -11.10 -4.09
CA HIS A 39 20.11 -10.92 -5.50
C HIS A 39 19.09 -10.13 -6.37
N SER A 40 18.43 -9.12 -5.81
CA SER A 40 17.57 -8.17 -6.52
C SER A 40 17.79 -6.77 -5.92
N SER A 41 18.90 -6.14 -6.30
CA SER A 41 19.29 -4.80 -5.88
C SER A 41 18.39 -3.73 -6.54
N LEU A 42 17.22 -3.50 -5.93
CA LEU A 42 16.30 -2.42 -6.25
C LEU A 42 16.68 -1.15 -5.48
N TRP A 43 17.18 -0.15 -6.20
CA TRP A 43 17.43 1.19 -5.67
C TRP A 43 16.09 1.91 -5.42
N CYS A 44 15.61 1.89 -4.18
CA CYS A 44 14.55 2.79 -3.69
C CYS A 44 14.93 3.34 -2.31
N LEU A 45 15.94 4.23 -2.30
CA LEU A 45 16.58 4.80 -1.10
C LEU A 45 15.80 5.97 -0.43
N HIS A 46 14.47 6.06 -0.56
CA HIS A 46 13.74 7.32 -0.27
C HIS A 46 12.32 7.17 0.33
N ALA A 47 12.09 6.11 1.12
CA ALA A 47 10.77 5.79 1.67
C ALA A 47 10.66 6.06 3.19
N ALA A 48 9.44 6.02 3.73
CA ALA A 48 9.16 6.00 5.16
C ALA A 48 10.15 5.10 5.91
N GLN A 49 10.75 5.63 6.97
CA GLN A 49 11.87 4.97 7.67
C GLN A 49 11.42 4.05 8.79
N LEU A 50 10.14 4.17 9.18
CA LEU A 50 9.54 3.36 10.22
C LEU A 50 9.07 2.00 9.67
N SER A 51 9.41 0.95 10.42
CA SER A 51 8.96 -0.41 10.12
C SER A 51 7.45 -0.55 10.32
N SER A 52 6.78 -1.28 9.42
CA SER A 52 5.38 -1.68 9.59
C SER A 52 5.15 -2.73 10.69
N MET A 53 6.23 -3.16 11.36
CA MET A 53 6.20 -4.14 12.45
C MET A 53 6.83 -3.55 13.72
N HIS A 54 6.85 -2.22 13.85
CA HIS A 54 7.57 -1.53 14.92
C HIS A 54 7.14 -2.00 16.33
N PHE A 55 5.84 -2.18 16.55
CA PHE A 55 5.29 -2.66 17.81
C PHE A 55 4.86 -4.14 17.77
N THR A 56 5.33 -4.90 16.77
CA THR A 56 4.95 -6.33 16.65
C THR A 56 5.55 -7.18 17.77
N TYR A 57 6.78 -6.88 18.18
CA TYR A 57 7.41 -7.54 19.32
C TYR A 57 7.23 -6.66 20.55
N LEU A 58 6.69 -7.22 21.63
CA LEU A 58 6.69 -6.56 22.93
C LEU A 58 8.15 -6.39 23.37
N THR A 59 8.70 -5.19 23.22
CA THR A 59 9.90 -4.83 23.98
C THR A 59 9.50 -4.71 25.46
N PRO A 60 10.34 -5.13 26.44
CA PRO A 60 9.96 -5.09 27.87
C PRO A 60 9.72 -3.67 28.42
N LYS A 61 10.01 -2.62 27.64
CA LYS A 61 9.67 -1.22 27.89
C LYS A 61 9.50 -0.45 26.57
N PRO A 62 8.29 -0.42 26.02
CA PRO A 62 7.66 0.83 25.64
C PRO A 62 6.53 1.03 26.63
N SER A 63 6.41 2.22 27.20
CA SER A 63 5.12 2.59 27.78
C SER A 63 4.06 2.33 26.70
N LEU A 64 2.91 1.75 27.07
CA LEU A 64 1.77 1.62 26.16
C LEU A 64 1.38 2.98 25.50
N ASP A 65 1.92 4.09 25.98
CA ASP A 65 1.80 5.45 25.45
C ASP A 65 2.41 5.69 24.06
N ASP A 66 3.32 4.83 23.55
CA ASP A 66 4.01 5.10 22.27
C ASP A 66 3.29 4.55 21.03
N GLY A 67 2.51 3.47 21.20
CA GLY A 67 1.74 2.83 20.13
C GLY A 67 0.27 3.20 20.22
N ILE A 68 -0.32 3.64 19.12
CA ILE A 68 -1.72 4.08 19.10
C ILE A 68 -2.59 3.22 18.18
N VAL A 69 -3.88 3.22 18.50
CA VAL A 69 -4.97 2.89 17.58
C VAL A 69 -5.50 4.22 17.06
N ALA A 70 -5.60 4.39 15.74
CA ALA A 70 -6.00 5.66 15.14
C ALA A 70 -6.53 5.49 13.73
N ASP A 71 -7.12 6.56 13.20
CA ASP A 71 -7.67 6.56 11.86
C ASP A 71 -6.56 6.49 10.81
N THR A 72 -6.81 5.75 9.74
CA THR A 72 -5.82 5.52 8.67
C THR A 72 -6.45 5.55 7.29
N LEU A 73 -5.67 5.98 6.30
CA LEU A 73 -6.07 5.89 4.89
C LEU A 73 -5.62 4.55 4.28
N GLN A 74 -6.59 3.77 3.82
CA GLN A 74 -6.34 2.52 3.09
C GLN A 74 -6.46 2.76 1.58
N ILE A 75 -5.32 2.72 0.88
CA ILE A 75 -5.31 2.95 -0.58
C ILE A 75 -5.72 1.67 -1.32
N PHE A 76 -6.81 1.73 -2.07
CA PHE A 76 -7.27 0.60 -2.88
C PHE A 76 -6.61 0.60 -4.26
N SER A 77 -6.74 1.69 -4.99
CA SER A 77 -6.31 1.75 -6.38
C SER A 77 -5.88 3.14 -6.82
N ILE A 78 -5.02 3.17 -7.85
CA ILE A 78 -4.67 4.37 -8.60
C ILE A 78 -4.89 4.04 -10.07
N LYS A 79 -5.88 4.69 -10.67
CA LYS A 79 -6.37 4.42 -12.02
C LYS A 79 -6.07 5.59 -12.93
N LEU A 80 -5.44 5.32 -14.07
CA LEU A 80 -5.33 6.27 -15.17
C LEU A 80 -6.65 6.27 -15.96
N ALA A 81 -7.64 7.00 -15.44
CA ALA A 81 -9.01 6.97 -15.91
C ALA A 81 -9.17 7.49 -17.35
N GLU A 82 -8.41 8.53 -17.69
CA GLU A 82 -8.44 9.11 -19.03
C GLU A 82 -7.03 9.48 -19.48
N ILE A 83 -6.76 9.32 -20.78
CA ILE A 83 -5.61 9.93 -21.46
C ILE A 83 -6.13 10.95 -22.46
N LYS A 84 -5.45 12.09 -22.53
CA LYS A 84 -5.84 13.26 -23.30
C LYS A 84 -4.65 13.76 -24.14
N GLY A 85 -4.93 14.67 -25.06
CA GLY A 85 -3.94 15.16 -26.00
C GLY A 85 -3.53 14.07 -26.99
N ASP A 86 -2.24 13.96 -27.23
CA ASP A 86 -1.61 13.10 -28.23
C ASP A 86 -1.05 11.78 -27.65
N PHE A 87 -1.30 11.49 -26.37
CA PHE A 87 -0.98 10.19 -25.79
C PHE A 87 -1.92 9.11 -26.34
N LYS A 88 -1.37 7.91 -26.57
CA LYS A 88 -2.11 6.75 -27.07
C LYS A 88 -1.85 5.53 -26.19
N TRP A 89 -2.89 4.75 -25.94
CA TRP A 89 -2.73 3.45 -25.31
C TRP A 89 -1.96 2.49 -26.23
N PRO A 90 -1.16 1.57 -25.68
CA PRO A 90 -0.76 1.45 -24.27
C PRO A 90 0.35 2.45 -23.89
N LEU A 91 0.40 2.86 -22.62
CA LEU A 91 1.43 3.76 -22.10
C LEU A 91 2.49 3.00 -21.29
N SER A 92 3.77 3.26 -21.57
CA SER A 92 4.89 2.79 -20.75
C SER A 92 5.18 3.82 -19.65
N VAL A 93 4.51 3.68 -18.50
CA VAL A 93 4.50 4.66 -17.40
C VAL A 93 5.59 4.34 -16.36
N TYR A 94 6.30 5.37 -15.90
CA TYR A 94 7.21 5.28 -14.77
C TYR A 94 7.19 6.58 -13.95
N GLY A 95 7.77 6.56 -12.75
CA GLY A 95 7.75 7.69 -11.82
C GLY A 95 7.33 7.27 -10.42
N VAL A 96 6.76 8.22 -9.68
CA VAL A 96 6.43 8.06 -8.26
C VAL A 96 5.00 8.53 -7.97
N VAL A 97 4.29 7.76 -7.17
CA VAL A 97 3.13 8.22 -6.40
C VAL A 97 3.37 7.92 -4.93
N ALA A 98 3.19 8.91 -4.06
CA ALA A 98 3.45 8.78 -2.62
C ALA A 98 2.40 9.52 -1.80
N ALA A 99 2.25 9.09 -0.55
CA ALA A 99 1.54 9.81 0.49
C ALA A 99 2.53 10.28 1.56
N ARG A 100 2.26 11.41 2.21
CA ARG A 100 2.98 11.88 3.41
C ARG A 100 1.96 12.18 4.49
N ASP A 101 2.11 11.51 5.62
CA ASP A 101 1.35 11.80 6.83
C ASP A 101 2.23 12.58 7.83
N SER A 102 1.69 12.81 9.04
CA SER A 102 2.39 13.54 10.09
C SER A 102 3.37 12.72 10.92
N VAL A 103 3.50 11.41 10.68
CA VAL A 103 4.34 10.55 11.53
C VAL A 103 5.81 10.86 11.35
N ASP A 104 6.30 10.92 10.11
CA ASP A 104 7.70 11.23 9.79
C ASP A 104 7.85 12.19 8.61
N HIS A 105 6.73 12.67 8.07
CA HIS A 105 6.62 13.49 6.87
C HIS A 105 7.34 12.92 5.64
N ASN A 106 7.81 11.68 5.66
CA ASN A 106 8.53 11.06 4.57
C ASN A 106 7.56 10.50 3.52
N ARG A 107 8.08 10.23 2.32
CA ARG A 107 7.29 9.58 1.27
C ARG A 107 6.98 8.15 1.66
N ASN A 108 5.71 7.88 1.91
CA ASN A 108 5.18 6.53 1.93
C ASN A 108 4.82 6.14 0.50
N LEU A 109 5.69 5.36 -0.15
CA LEU A 109 5.60 5.09 -1.59
C LEU A 109 4.42 4.17 -1.91
N LEU A 110 3.52 4.64 -2.75
CA LEU A 110 2.36 3.87 -3.25
C LEU A 110 2.68 3.21 -4.58
N PHE A 111 3.37 3.93 -5.47
CA PHE A 111 3.88 3.47 -6.75
C PHE A 111 5.28 4.01 -6.96
N CYS A 112 6.22 3.17 -7.36
CA CYS A 112 7.55 3.61 -7.74
C CYS A 112 8.11 2.70 -8.84
N ARG A 113 8.38 3.28 -10.01
CA ARG A 113 9.01 2.56 -11.13
C ARG A 113 10.09 3.43 -11.74
N SER A 114 11.26 2.83 -11.98
CA SER A 114 12.30 3.44 -12.81
C SER A 114 11.88 3.37 -14.28
N ARG A 115 12.54 4.18 -15.12
CA ARG A 115 12.36 4.13 -16.57
C ARG A 115 12.62 2.74 -17.17
N THR A 116 13.64 2.05 -16.66
CA THR A 116 14.04 0.69 -17.11
C THR A 116 13.01 -0.37 -16.75
N ARG A 117 12.28 -0.18 -15.65
CA ARG A 117 11.20 -1.05 -15.16
C ARG A 117 9.82 -0.38 -15.26
N SER A 118 9.61 0.40 -16.31
CA SER A 118 8.32 1.04 -16.59
C SER A 118 7.19 0.02 -16.69
N GLN A 119 6.00 0.41 -16.23
CA GLN A 119 4.80 -0.41 -16.33
C GLN A 119 4.07 -0.10 -17.64
N ILE A 120 3.62 -1.13 -18.36
CA ILE A 120 2.69 -0.96 -19.48
C ILE A 120 1.27 -0.88 -18.93
N VAL A 121 0.62 0.27 -19.08
CA VAL A 121 -0.78 0.52 -18.70
C VAL A 121 -1.64 0.49 -19.97
N ARG A 122 -2.79 -0.19 -19.93
CA ARG A 122 -3.69 -0.39 -21.07
C ARG A 122 -5.07 0.18 -20.78
N GLN A 123 -5.85 0.45 -21.82
CA GLN A 123 -7.22 0.93 -21.64
C GLN A 123 -8.13 -0.06 -20.90
N ASN A 124 -7.93 -1.37 -21.12
CA ASN A 124 -8.69 -2.44 -20.47
C ASN A 124 -8.12 -2.87 -19.10
N ASP A 125 -6.96 -2.34 -18.71
CA ASP A 125 -6.37 -2.48 -17.38
C ASP A 125 -5.63 -1.17 -17.02
N PRO A 126 -6.39 -0.10 -16.69
CA PRO A 126 -5.84 1.25 -16.52
C PRO A 126 -5.21 1.48 -15.13
N PHE A 127 -4.90 0.43 -14.37
CA PHE A 127 -4.44 0.55 -12.98
C PHE A 127 -2.93 0.52 -12.84
N LEU A 128 -2.39 1.39 -11.98
CA LEU A 128 -0.99 1.31 -11.56
C LEU A 128 -0.80 0.15 -10.57
N ARG A 129 0.27 -0.64 -10.76
CA ARG A 129 0.63 -1.75 -9.87
C ARG A 129 1.31 -1.20 -8.63
N LEU A 130 0.53 -1.04 -7.56
CA LEU A 130 0.96 -0.45 -6.30
C LEU A 130 1.96 -1.36 -5.56
N ILE A 131 2.91 -0.73 -4.87
CA ILE A 131 3.98 -1.39 -4.11
C ILE A 131 3.89 -1.15 -2.60
N GLY A 132 3.02 -0.24 -2.19
CA GLY A 132 2.90 0.15 -0.80
C GLY A 132 1.46 0.38 -0.37
N PRO A 133 1.23 0.97 0.79
CA PRO A 133 2.23 1.73 1.54
C PRO A 133 3.26 0.82 2.25
N THR A 134 4.39 1.41 2.66
CA THR A 134 5.44 0.75 3.47
C THR A 134 5.04 0.61 4.93
N ARG A 135 4.13 1.47 5.41
CA ARG A 135 3.47 1.45 6.71
C ARG A 135 2.06 2.04 6.56
N ALA A 136 1.14 1.80 7.48
CA ALA A 136 -0.17 2.43 7.49
C ALA A 136 -0.04 3.96 7.42
N ILE A 137 -0.93 4.60 6.66
CA ILE A 137 -0.95 6.05 6.45
C ILE A 137 -1.81 6.64 7.56
N LEU A 138 -1.19 7.28 8.54
CA LEU A 138 -1.89 7.85 9.69
C LEU A 138 -2.71 9.07 9.25
N PHE A 139 -3.98 9.13 9.63
CA PHE A 139 -4.89 10.24 9.28
C PHE A 139 -5.24 11.09 10.50
N LYS A 140 -4.24 11.49 11.27
CA LYS A 140 -4.39 12.45 12.38
C LYS A 140 -4.36 13.90 11.90
N ASP A 141 -3.59 14.14 10.84
CA ASP A 141 -3.40 15.43 10.17
C ASP A 141 -3.67 15.26 8.66
N PRO A 142 -3.84 16.36 7.92
CA PRO A 142 -3.96 16.30 6.46
C PRO A 142 -2.82 15.51 5.82
N VAL A 143 -3.17 14.61 4.90
CA VAL A 143 -2.19 13.78 4.18
C VAL A 143 -1.89 14.40 2.83
N ASP A 144 -0.62 14.63 2.55
CA ASP A 144 -0.19 15.13 1.24
C ASP A 144 0.04 13.97 0.28
N PHE A 145 -0.67 13.98 -0.84
CA PHE A 145 -0.40 13.11 -1.98
C PHE A 145 0.50 13.80 -2.98
N GLU A 146 1.47 13.05 -3.51
CA GLU A 146 2.38 13.49 -4.55
C GLU A 146 2.33 12.53 -5.75
N ILE A 147 2.19 13.07 -6.96
CA ILE A 147 2.24 12.32 -8.21
C ILE A 147 3.24 12.97 -9.15
N GLN A 148 4.24 12.21 -9.61
CA GLN A 148 5.13 12.60 -10.70
C GLN A 148 5.30 11.40 -11.63
N LEU A 149 4.58 11.41 -12.76
CA LEU A 149 4.58 10.30 -13.72
C LEU A 149 5.05 10.77 -15.10
N LYS A 150 5.77 9.89 -15.78
CA LYS A 150 6.29 10.08 -17.14
C LYS A 150 5.97 8.87 -18.00
N VAL A 151 5.90 9.10 -19.31
CA VAL A 151 5.77 8.06 -20.33
C VAL A 151 7.11 7.90 -21.03
N LYS A 152 7.58 6.66 -21.10
CA LYS A 152 8.79 6.28 -21.83
C LYS A 152 8.53 6.34 -23.34
N CYS A 153 9.35 7.06 -24.09
CA CYS A 153 9.22 7.20 -25.53
C CYS A 153 10.57 7.03 -26.23
N GLY A 154 10.93 5.80 -26.60
CA GLY A 154 12.19 5.52 -27.31
C GLY A 154 13.43 5.87 -26.46
N ALA A 155 14.19 6.88 -26.88
CA ALA A 155 15.35 7.40 -26.16
C ALA A 155 14.94 8.25 -24.93
N MET A 156 15.86 8.48 -23.98
CA MET A 156 15.54 9.24 -22.76
C MET A 156 15.08 10.67 -23.04
N SER A 157 15.63 11.33 -24.05
CA SER A 157 15.24 12.68 -24.48
C SER A 157 13.82 12.74 -25.07
N GLY A 158 13.29 11.60 -25.51
CA GLY A 158 11.93 11.50 -26.03
C GLY A 158 10.87 11.35 -24.94
N ASP A 159 11.25 10.99 -23.70
CA ASP A 159 10.29 10.75 -22.63
C ASP A 159 9.46 11.99 -22.31
N ARG A 160 8.17 11.77 -22.09
CA ARG A 160 7.19 12.84 -21.92
C ARG A 160 6.62 12.81 -20.52
N ALA A 161 6.52 13.98 -19.89
CA ALA A 161 5.82 14.09 -18.62
C ALA A 161 4.32 13.85 -18.83
N LEU A 162 3.74 13.00 -17.98
CA LEU A 162 2.31 12.69 -17.98
C LEU A 162 1.59 13.67 -17.04
N ILE A 163 2.05 13.75 -15.79
CA ILE A 163 1.48 14.62 -14.76
C ILE A 163 2.48 14.84 -13.62
N SER A 164 2.53 16.07 -13.12
CA SER A 164 3.17 16.44 -11.85
C SER A 164 2.12 17.15 -11.00
N ALA A 165 1.70 16.57 -9.89
CA ALA A 165 0.63 17.12 -9.07
C ALA A 165 0.84 16.81 -7.58
N THR A 166 0.33 17.70 -6.73
CA THR A 166 0.25 17.49 -5.28
C THR A 166 -1.15 17.79 -4.80
N HIS A 167 -1.59 17.13 -3.74
CA HIS A 167 -2.90 17.37 -3.14
C HIS A 167 -2.87 17.14 -1.64
N CYS A 168 -3.22 18.17 -0.86
CA CYS A 168 -3.31 18.09 0.59
C CYS A 168 -4.71 17.64 0.98
N TYR A 169 -4.87 16.34 1.23
CA TYR A 169 -6.14 15.70 1.48
C TYR A 169 -6.65 15.95 2.91
N ARG A 170 -7.90 16.38 3.01
CA ARG A 170 -8.64 16.61 4.26
C ARG A 170 -10.04 16.06 4.11
N THR A 171 -10.52 15.36 5.12
CA THR A 171 -11.91 14.93 5.22
C THR A 171 -12.30 14.85 6.70
N ARG A 172 -13.60 14.82 6.95
CA ARG A 172 -14.19 14.49 8.27
C ARG A 172 -15.16 13.31 8.18
N HIS A 173 -15.31 12.72 6.99
CA HIS A 173 -16.27 11.65 6.74
C HIS A 173 -15.53 10.32 6.57
N HIS A 174 -15.93 9.32 7.35
CA HIS A 174 -15.42 7.95 7.32
C HIS A 174 -16.17 7.17 6.25
N ASP A 175 -15.69 7.25 5.01
CA ASP A 175 -16.29 6.64 3.83
C ASP A 175 -15.21 6.35 2.79
N VAL A 176 -15.60 5.68 1.70
CA VAL A 176 -14.75 5.54 0.51
C VAL A 176 -14.65 6.87 -0.22
N HIS A 177 -13.42 7.33 -0.47
CA HIS A 177 -13.12 8.58 -1.15
C HIS A 177 -12.39 8.34 -2.47
N THR A 178 -12.70 9.17 -3.46
CA THR A 178 -11.96 9.23 -4.73
C THR A 178 -11.41 10.63 -4.97
N VAL A 179 -10.08 10.75 -4.95
CA VAL A 179 -9.37 11.99 -5.29
C VAL A 179 -8.99 11.95 -6.77
N CYS A 180 -9.33 13.02 -7.50
CA CYS A 180 -9.00 13.15 -8.92
C CYS A 180 -7.82 14.11 -9.12
N PHE A 181 -6.83 13.67 -9.88
CA PHE A 181 -5.73 14.50 -10.38
C PHE A 181 -5.88 14.63 -11.88
N GLU A 182 -6.08 15.85 -12.37
CA GLU A 182 -6.40 16.07 -13.77
C GLU A 182 -5.55 17.20 -14.35
N ASN A 183 -5.06 16.99 -15.56
CA ASN A 183 -4.42 18.03 -16.36
C ASN A 183 -4.84 17.86 -17.84
N ARG A 184 -4.17 18.57 -18.73
CA ARG A 184 -4.43 18.50 -20.18
C ARG A 184 -4.10 17.16 -20.84
N PHE A 185 -3.43 16.24 -20.13
CA PHE A 185 -2.90 14.99 -20.67
C PHE A 185 -3.51 13.74 -20.05
N CYS A 186 -4.03 13.83 -18.83
CA CYS A 186 -4.68 12.70 -18.19
C CYS A 186 -5.61 13.10 -17.05
N LYS A 187 -6.41 12.12 -16.65
CA LYS A 187 -7.13 12.09 -15.37
C LYS A 187 -6.71 10.84 -14.61
N ILE A 188 -6.28 11.01 -13.36
CA ILE A 188 -5.95 9.93 -12.44
C ILE A 188 -6.96 9.93 -11.29
N GLU A 189 -7.54 8.77 -11.00
CA GLU A 189 -8.43 8.53 -9.87
C GLU A 189 -7.68 7.74 -8.80
N LEU A 190 -7.51 8.32 -7.62
CA LEU A 190 -6.98 7.64 -6.43
C LEU A 190 -8.16 7.29 -5.52
N CYS A 191 -8.42 6.00 -5.37
CA CYS A 191 -9.52 5.48 -4.54
C CYS A 191 -8.97 4.89 -3.23
N MET A 192 -9.57 5.28 -2.12
CA MET A 192 -9.15 4.94 -0.77
C MET A 192 -10.32 4.96 0.21
N ASP A 193 -10.08 4.47 1.41
CA ASP A 193 -11.04 4.49 2.52
C ASP A 193 -10.40 5.09 3.77
N LEU A 194 -11.22 5.77 4.56
CA LEU A 194 -10.81 6.28 5.87
C LEU A 194 -11.33 5.33 6.95
N LEU A 195 -10.46 4.43 7.38
CA LEU A 195 -10.76 3.43 8.39
C LEU A 195 -10.55 4.00 9.80
N VAL A 196 -11.47 3.70 10.71
CA VAL A 196 -11.49 4.22 12.08
C VAL A 196 -10.77 3.26 13.01
N GLU A 197 -10.02 3.82 13.97
CA GLU A 197 -9.40 3.06 15.05
C GLU A 197 -8.70 1.76 14.58
N THR A 198 -7.67 1.90 13.74
CA THR A 198 -7.04 0.74 13.09
C THR A 198 -5.77 0.24 13.77
N ILE A 199 -5.47 -1.01 13.47
CA ILE A 199 -4.22 -1.70 13.70
C ILE A 199 -3.56 -1.96 12.34
N GLN A 200 -2.23 -1.90 12.31
CA GLN A 200 -1.46 -2.26 11.12
C GLN A 200 -1.27 -3.77 11.01
N ALA A 201 -1.66 -4.33 9.88
CA ALA A 201 -1.39 -5.70 9.47
C ALA A 201 -0.29 -5.73 8.40
N THR A 202 0.80 -6.42 8.67
CA THR A 202 1.85 -6.72 7.70
C THR A 202 1.76 -8.20 7.29
N ILE A 203 1.42 -8.46 6.04
CA ILE A 203 1.43 -9.81 5.46
C ILE A 203 2.89 -10.21 5.20
N CYS A 204 3.48 -10.89 6.18
CA CYS A 204 4.88 -11.30 6.17
C CYS A 204 5.14 -12.33 5.07
N SER A 205 4.27 -13.34 4.96
CA SER A 205 4.44 -14.42 4.01
C SER A 205 3.11 -15.10 3.66
N ILE A 206 3.05 -15.60 2.43
CA ILE A 206 2.10 -16.60 1.99
C ILE A 206 2.92 -17.70 1.34
N ARG A 207 2.92 -18.89 1.93
CA ARG A 207 3.74 -20.03 1.52
C ARG A 207 2.86 -21.16 1.06
N VAL A 208 3.13 -21.71 -0.12
CA VAL A 208 2.56 -22.98 -0.57
C VAL A 208 3.30 -24.09 0.16
N VAL A 209 2.64 -24.65 1.19
CA VAL A 209 3.22 -25.73 2.01
C VAL A 209 3.02 -27.10 1.36
N LYS A 210 1.95 -27.26 0.58
CA LYS A 210 1.69 -28.45 -0.22
C LYS A 210 1.14 -28.04 -1.58
N GLN A 211 1.86 -28.38 -2.64
CA GLN A 211 1.40 -28.13 -4.00
C GLN A 211 0.26 -29.10 -4.35
N GLY A 212 -0.81 -28.54 -4.90
CA GLY A 212 -1.92 -29.29 -5.47
C GLY A 212 -1.50 -30.02 -6.74
N ILE A 213 -2.14 -31.16 -7.01
CA ILE A 213 -2.00 -31.92 -8.26
C ILE A 213 -2.84 -31.26 -9.35
N ARG A 214 -4.02 -30.74 -8.98
CA ARG A 214 -4.97 -30.08 -9.88
C ARG A 214 -4.60 -28.63 -10.14
N GLN A 215 -4.08 -27.93 -9.12
CA GLN A 215 -3.75 -26.51 -9.22
C GLN A 215 -2.30 -26.19 -8.85
N ARG A 216 -1.60 -25.54 -9.78
CA ARG A 216 -0.28 -24.92 -9.53
C ARG A 216 -0.45 -23.44 -9.19
N VAL A 217 -0.94 -23.17 -7.98
CA VAL A 217 -1.25 -21.81 -7.46
C VAL A 217 -0.08 -20.83 -7.66
N GLU A 218 1.15 -21.30 -7.51
CA GLU A 218 2.37 -20.50 -7.67
C GLU A 218 2.53 -19.85 -9.05
N ARG A 219 1.88 -20.38 -10.10
CA ARG A 219 2.11 -19.94 -11.48
C ARG A 219 1.15 -18.86 -11.97
N ARG A 220 -0.06 -18.79 -11.41
CA ARG A 220 -1.09 -17.79 -11.77
C ARG A 220 -2.07 -17.60 -10.61
N CYS A 221 -1.70 -16.77 -9.64
CA CYS A 221 -2.63 -16.41 -8.57
C CYS A 221 -2.73 -14.90 -8.36
N ARG A 222 -3.92 -14.45 -7.96
CA ARG A 222 -4.15 -13.14 -7.38
C ARG A 222 -4.35 -13.30 -5.88
N VAL A 223 -3.70 -12.44 -5.11
CA VAL A 223 -3.92 -12.30 -3.68
C VAL A 223 -4.50 -10.93 -3.44
N ALA A 224 -5.67 -10.89 -2.82
CA ALA A 224 -6.28 -9.65 -2.38
C ALA A 224 -6.78 -9.80 -0.96
N CYS A 225 -7.02 -8.67 -0.31
CA CYS A 225 -7.64 -8.63 0.99
C CYS A 225 -8.60 -7.45 1.09
N SER A 226 -9.54 -7.55 2.01
CA SER A 226 -10.45 -6.49 2.41
C SER A 226 -10.62 -6.51 3.93
N THR A 227 -11.26 -5.50 4.47
CA THR A 227 -11.59 -5.42 5.89
C THR A 227 -13.10 -5.39 6.07
N THR A 228 -13.56 -6.00 7.15
CA THR A 228 -14.97 -5.97 7.56
C THR A 228 -15.03 -5.46 8.99
N SER A 229 -15.68 -4.33 9.24
CA SER A 229 -16.00 -3.87 10.60
C SER A 229 -17.36 -4.35 11.06
N TYR A 230 -17.57 -4.25 12.37
CA TYR A 230 -18.84 -4.53 13.00
C TYR A 230 -19.33 -3.29 13.73
N SER A 231 -20.59 -2.92 13.51
CA SER A 231 -21.25 -1.87 14.27
C SER A 231 -22.02 -2.49 15.44
N ARG A 232 -21.85 -1.91 16.63
CA ARG A 232 -22.68 -2.24 17.79
C ARG A 232 -24.08 -1.66 17.59
N LYS A 233 -25.09 -2.53 17.58
CA LYS A 233 -26.52 -2.16 17.55
C LYS A 233 -27.24 -2.71 18.78
N ILE A 234 -28.21 -1.98 19.29
CA ILE A 234 -29.11 -2.49 20.32
C ILE A 234 -30.39 -2.92 19.62
N ILE A 235 -30.65 -4.22 19.59
CA ILE A 235 -31.85 -4.82 19.00
C ILE A 235 -32.59 -5.50 20.16
N ASP A 236 -33.85 -5.11 20.39
CA ASP A 236 -34.70 -5.63 21.47
C ASP A 236 -34.05 -5.55 22.87
N GLY A 237 -33.35 -4.45 23.16
CA GLY A 237 -32.66 -4.24 24.43
C GLY A 237 -31.37 -5.05 24.60
N LYS A 238 -30.96 -5.82 23.58
CA LYS A 238 -29.73 -6.62 23.57
C LYS A 238 -28.69 -6.06 22.61
N THR A 239 -27.46 -5.95 23.09
CA THR A 239 -26.31 -5.58 22.25
C THR A 239 -26.03 -6.69 21.23
N THR A 240 -26.09 -6.34 19.94
CA THR A 240 -25.78 -7.21 18.80
C THR A 240 -24.76 -6.51 17.91
N TYR A 241 -23.74 -7.23 17.46
CA TYR A 241 -22.75 -6.70 16.51
C TYR A 241 -23.17 -7.09 15.10
N VAL A 242 -23.33 -6.10 14.23
CA VAL A 242 -23.75 -6.30 12.84
C VAL A 242 -22.58 -5.98 11.93
N ALA A 243 -22.24 -6.90 11.04
CA ALA A 243 -21.19 -6.68 10.04
C ALA A 243 -21.59 -5.52 9.12
N ASN A 244 -20.66 -4.59 8.94
CA ASN A 244 -20.76 -3.53 7.94
C ASN A 244 -20.39 -4.10 6.55
N ALA A 245 -20.62 -3.31 5.50
CA ALA A 245 -20.13 -3.67 4.17
C ALA A 245 -18.60 -3.80 4.19
N SER A 246 -18.08 -4.79 3.47
CA SER A 246 -16.62 -4.95 3.34
C SER A 246 -16.02 -3.73 2.64
N SER A 247 -14.82 -3.35 3.06
CA SER A 247 -14.02 -2.34 2.39
C SER A 247 -13.76 -2.72 0.93
N GLY A 248 -13.27 -1.76 0.15
CA GLY A 248 -12.67 -2.04 -1.15
C GLY A 248 -11.52 -3.07 -1.04
N GLU A 249 -11.27 -3.80 -2.13
CA GLU A 249 -10.19 -4.77 -2.19
C GLU A 249 -8.81 -4.09 -2.30
N VAL A 250 -7.87 -4.57 -1.50
CA VAL A 250 -6.45 -4.25 -1.56
C VAL A 250 -5.72 -5.42 -2.21
N VAL A 251 -5.26 -5.22 -3.44
CA VAL A 251 -4.54 -6.25 -4.20
C VAL A 251 -3.09 -6.34 -3.75
N LEU A 252 -2.71 -7.45 -3.11
CA LEU A 252 -1.37 -7.71 -2.59
C LEU A 252 -0.43 -8.32 -3.65
N LEU A 253 -1.00 -9.11 -4.55
CA LEU A 253 -0.33 -9.72 -5.69
C LEU A 253 -1.34 -9.87 -6.82
N ASP A 254 -0.99 -9.38 -7.99
CA ASP A 254 -1.72 -9.69 -9.21
C ASP A 254 -0.73 -9.72 -10.39
N PRO A 255 -0.40 -10.91 -10.93
CA PRO A 255 0.50 -11.07 -12.07
C PRO A 255 -0.17 -10.69 -13.40
N GLY A 256 -1.47 -10.37 -13.39
CA GLY A 256 -2.28 -10.19 -14.59
C GLY A 256 -2.32 -11.47 -15.41
N ARG A 257 -2.15 -11.35 -16.74
CA ARG A 257 -2.07 -12.50 -17.65
C ARG A 257 -0.70 -13.20 -17.65
N HIS A 258 0.28 -12.66 -16.93
CA HIS A 258 1.63 -13.20 -16.91
C HIS A 258 1.74 -14.31 -15.86
N ALA A 259 2.74 -15.16 -15.99
CA ALA A 259 3.06 -16.10 -14.92
C ALA A 259 3.50 -15.30 -13.68
N THR A 260 3.07 -15.71 -12.50
CA THR A 260 3.62 -15.18 -11.25
C THR A 260 5.13 -15.41 -11.27
N PRO A 261 5.95 -14.40 -10.88
CA PRO A 261 7.35 -14.64 -10.61
C PRO A 261 7.44 -15.79 -9.61
N GLN A 262 8.25 -16.80 -9.94
CA GLN A 262 8.45 -17.92 -9.04
C GLN A 262 9.18 -17.38 -7.81
N GLY A 263 8.47 -17.27 -6.68
CA GLY A 263 9.14 -16.96 -5.43
C GLY A 263 10.03 -18.11 -5.00
N SER A 264 11.02 -17.82 -4.17
CA SER A 264 11.90 -18.84 -3.59
C SER A 264 11.09 -19.74 -2.67
N GLU A 265 11.35 -21.05 -2.68
CA GLU A 265 10.89 -22.00 -1.64
C GLU A 265 9.36 -22.04 -1.37
N GLY A 266 8.56 -21.76 -2.40
CA GLY A 266 7.09 -21.82 -2.33
C GLY A 266 6.43 -20.54 -1.79
N TYR A 267 7.18 -19.46 -1.56
CA TYR A 267 6.61 -18.18 -1.14
C TYR A 267 6.03 -17.40 -2.33
N LEU A 268 4.91 -16.72 -2.12
CA LEU A 268 4.36 -15.79 -3.10
C LEU A 268 5.04 -14.41 -3.00
N ASP A 269 5.45 -13.85 -4.14
CA ASP A 269 6.11 -12.55 -4.20
C ASP A 269 5.09 -11.40 -4.18
N LEU A 270 4.65 -11.01 -2.99
CA LEU A 270 3.68 -9.93 -2.81
C LEU A 270 4.28 -8.57 -3.17
N SER A 271 3.58 -7.80 -4.01
CA SER A 271 3.97 -6.43 -4.35
C SER A 271 3.60 -5.44 -3.25
N ARG A 272 2.54 -5.73 -2.46
CA ARG A 272 2.14 -4.95 -1.29
C ARG A 272 2.00 -5.87 -0.09
N ARG A 273 2.30 -5.35 1.10
CA ARG A 273 2.29 -6.14 2.34
C ARG A 273 1.57 -5.48 3.50
N VAL A 274 1.27 -4.19 3.43
CA VAL A 274 0.71 -3.45 4.57
C VAL A 274 -0.73 -3.05 4.30
N VAL A 275 -1.58 -3.35 5.28
CA VAL A 275 -3.02 -3.08 5.31
C VAL A 275 -3.38 -2.57 6.70
N SER A 276 -4.33 -1.66 6.79
CA SER A 276 -4.89 -1.19 8.06
C SER A 276 -6.20 -1.94 8.30
N VAL A 277 -6.42 -2.41 9.53
CA VAL A 277 -7.59 -3.22 9.91
C VAL A 277 -8.21 -2.57 11.14
N GLU A 278 -9.51 -2.26 11.08
CA GLU A 278 -10.24 -1.68 12.21
C GLU A 278 -10.15 -2.64 13.42
N HIS A 279 -9.94 -2.08 14.62
CA HIS A 279 -9.69 -2.86 15.83
C HIS A 279 -10.81 -3.86 16.17
N GLU A 280 -12.07 -3.51 15.89
CA GLU A 280 -13.24 -4.39 16.03
C GLU A 280 -13.66 -5.06 14.70
N GLY A 281 -12.74 -5.17 13.73
CA GLY A 281 -13.00 -5.77 12.42
C GLY A 281 -12.31 -7.12 12.20
N ASN A 282 -12.25 -7.56 10.94
CA ASN A 282 -11.46 -8.69 10.49
C ASN A 282 -10.67 -8.33 9.22
N LEU A 283 -9.51 -8.97 9.06
CA LEU A 283 -8.80 -9.02 7.79
C LEU A 283 -9.28 -10.25 7.01
N GLU A 284 -9.93 -10.01 5.87
CA GLU A 284 -10.38 -11.03 4.96
C GLU A 284 -9.38 -11.15 3.81
N LEU A 285 -8.76 -12.32 3.64
CA LEU A 285 -7.78 -12.56 2.60
C LEU A 285 -8.27 -13.64 1.65
N VAL A 286 -8.19 -13.35 0.35
CA VAL A 286 -8.54 -14.27 -0.72
C VAL A 286 -7.34 -14.57 -1.61
N VAL A 287 -7.14 -15.85 -1.92
CA VAL A 287 -6.18 -16.32 -2.93
C VAL A 287 -6.97 -16.96 -4.05
N GLN A 288 -6.89 -16.39 -5.25
CA GLN A 288 -7.58 -16.86 -6.44
C GLN A 288 -6.55 -17.46 -7.40
N ALA A 289 -6.79 -18.68 -7.88
CA ALA A 289 -6.01 -19.31 -8.92
C ALA A 289 -6.70 -19.16 -10.28
N TYR A 290 -5.92 -18.91 -11.33
CA TYR A 290 -6.43 -18.71 -12.69
C TYR A 290 -6.02 -19.83 -13.66
N SER A 291 -6.91 -20.11 -14.61
CA SER A 291 -6.64 -20.92 -15.79
C SER A 291 -5.67 -20.21 -16.76
N SER A 292 -5.35 -20.88 -17.88
CA SER A 292 -4.68 -20.24 -19.02
C SER A 292 -5.54 -19.23 -19.77
N SER A 293 -6.87 -19.37 -19.75
CA SER A 293 -7.80 -18.39 -20.32
C SER A 293 -7.97 -17.14 -19.45
N GLY A 294 -7.57 -17.21 -18.18
CA GLY A 294 -7.73 -16.11 -17.21
C GLY A 294 -9.00 -16.24 -16.35
N ASP A 295 -9.70 -17.36 -16.44
CA ASP A 295 -10.87 -17.66 -15.60
C ASP A 295 -10.42 -18.13 -14.22
N ILE A 296 -11.17 -17.77 -13.17
CA ILE A 296 -10.91 -18.25 -11.82
C ILE A 296 -11.27 -19.73 -11.77
N THR A 297 -10.29 -20.59 -11.46
CA THR A 297 -10.48 -22.05 -11.38
C THR A 297 -10.65 -22.54 -9.95
N ALA A 298 -10.08 -21.81 -8.99
CA ALA A 298 -10.18 -22.11 -7.56
C ALA A 298 -9.97 -20.84 -6.75
N GLN A 299 -10.53 -20.80 -5.54
CA GLN A 299 -10.26 -19.75 -4.59
C GLN A 299 -10.23 -20.30 -3.16
N GLY A 300 -9.38 -19.70 -2.34
CA GLY A 300 -9.32 -19.92 -0.91
C GLY A 300 -9.57 -18.61 -0.18
N HIS A 301 -10.31 -18.68 0.92
CA HIS A 301 -10.61 -17.53 1.77
C HIS A 301 -10.19 -17.77 3.23
N VAL A 302 -9.65 -16.74 3.88
CA VAL A 302 -9.31 -16.77 5.29
C VAL A 302 -9.64 -15.46 5.98
N SER A 303 -10.32 -15.55 7.13
CA SER A 303 -10.59 -14.42 8.02
C SER A 303 -9.61 -14.45 9.21
N LEU A 304 -8.99 -13.32 9.53
CA LEU A 304 -8.13 -13.15 10.70
C LEU A 304 -8.60 -11.97 11.54
N ALA A 305 -8.93 -12.23 12.80
CA ALA A 305 -9.18 -11.17 13.77
C ALA A 305 -7.88 -10.41 14.08
N PRO A 306 -7.92 -9.06 14.15
CA PRO A 306 -6.78 -8.25 14.48
C PRO A 306 -6.30 -8.52 15.90
N ARG A 307 -5.00 -8.31 16.11
CA ARG A 307 -4.37 -8.34 17.44
C ARG A 307 -3.64 -7.04 17.65
N SER A 308 -3.47 -6.61 18.89
CA SER A 308 -2.70 -5.40 19.20
C SER A 308 -1.23 -5.52 18.76
N PHE A 309 -0.64 -6.71 18.86
CA PHE A 309 0.74 -7.01 18.49
C PHE A 309 0.94 -8.51 18.24
N GLY A 310 2.14 -8.90 17.84
CA GLY A 310 2.54 -10.29 17.61
C GLY A 310 2.10 -10.81 16.24
N PHE A 311 1.99 -12.13 16.12
CA PHE A 311 1.74 -12.81 14.85
C PHE A 311 0.44 -13.62 14.89
N SER A 312 -0.21 -13.70 13.74
CA SER A 312 -1.23 -14.69 13.44
C SER A 312 -0.76 -15.55 12.27
N GLN A 313 -0.88 -16.86 12.42
CA GLN A 313 -0.58 -17.82 11.36
C GLN A 313 -1.83 -18.66 11.10
N LYS A 314 -2.20 -18.82 9.83
CA LYS A 314 -3.40 -19.57 9.46
C LYS A 314 -3.21 -20.30 8.14
N ASN A 315 -3.72 -21.53 8.10
CA ASN A 315 -3.74 -22.33 6.89
C ASN A 315 -4.95 -21.98 6.03
N LEU A 316 -4.75 -22.05 4.72
CA LEU A 316 -5.74 -21.82 3.69
C LEU A 316 -5.63 -22.94 2.65
N TYR A 317 -6.76 -23.36 2.10
CA TYR A 317 -6.79 -24.28 0.96
C TYR A 317 -7.27 -23.56 -0.29
N VAL A 318 -6.59 -23.79 -1.41
CA VAL A 318 -7.01 -23.36 -2.75
C VAL A 318 -7.12 -24.64 -3.58
N ASP A 319 -8.34 -25.17 -3.67
CA ASP A 319 -8.59 -26.54 -4.16
C ASP A 319 -7.78 -27.57 -3.35
N ASP A 320 -6.87 -28.30 -3.99
CA ASP A 320 -6.03 -29.32 -3.37
C ASP A 320 -4.65 -28.81 -2.90
N ALA A 321 -4.36 -27.53 -3.12
CA ALA A 321 -3.16 -26.88 -2.62
C ALA A 321 -3.38 -26.33 -1.20
N GLN A 322 -2.40 -26.53 -0.33
CA GLN A 322 -2.39 -25.97 1.02
C GLN A 322 -1.39 -24.82 1.09
N LEU A 323 -1.86 -23.69 1.62
CA LEU A 323 -1.10 -22.49 1.84
C LEU A 323 -1.08 -22.16 3.33
N GLU A 324 -0.02 -21.51 3.76
CA GLU A 324 0.15 -20.97 5.11
C GLU A 324 0.40 -19.47 5.01
N ILE A 325 -0.35 -18.70 5.79
CA ILE A 325 -0.31 -17.25 5.80
C ILE A 325 0.18 -16.79 7.16
N THR A 326 1.16 -15.88 7.17
CA THR A 326 1.65 -15.24 8.39
C THR A 326 1.43 -13.73 8.31
N VAL A 327 0.73 -13.19 9.31
CA VAL A 327 0.46 -11.77 9.48
C VAL A 327 1.07 -11.28 10.78
N ALA A 328 1.88 -10.23 10.70
CA ALA A 328 2.33 -9.48 11.86
C ALA A 328 1.38 -8.33 12.15
N TRP A 329 1.01 -8.16 13.41
CA TRP A 329 0.18 -7.07 13.88
C TRP A 329 1.04 -6.05 14.63
N SER A 330 0.72 -4.78 14.49
CA SER A 330 1.43 -3.70 15.16
C SER A 330 0.47 -2.54 15.41
N PHE A 331 0.57 -1.92 16.57
CA PHE A 331 0.08 -0.56 16.76
C PHE A 331 0.72 0.40 15.76
N LEU A 332 0.09 1.56 15.59
CA LEU A 332 0.57 2.66 14.78
C LEU A 332 1.56 3.51 15.57
N VAL A 333 2.54 4.08 14.87
CA VAL A 333 3.43 5.11 15.45
C VAL A 333 2.73 6.46 15.30
N ALA A 334 2.52 7.16 16.41
CA ALA A 334 1.86 8.47 16.42
C ALA A 334 2.77 9.56 15.84
N ASP A 335 4.03 9.55 16.23
CA ASP A 335 5.06 10.53 15.88
C ASP A 335 6.41 9.80 15.94
N LYS A 336 7.26 9.98 14.93
CA LYS A 336 8.59 9.39 14.91
C LYS A 336 9.49 9.97 16.01
N ASP A 337 9.33 11.24 16.35
CA ASP A 337 10.21 11.93 17.30
C ASP A 337 9.98 11.47 18.76
N THR A 338 8.81 10.91 19.07
CA THR A 338 8.55 10.33 20.40
C THR A 338 9.36 9.06 20.64
N LEU A 339 9.69 8.31 19.58
CA LEU A 339 10.48 7.07 19.65
C LEU A 339 11.97 7.30 19.96
N VAL A 340 12.47 8.53 19.82
CA VAL A 340 13.90 8.86 19.92
C VAL A 340 14.26 9.49 21.28
N ARG A 341 13.28 9.70 22.19
CA ARG A 341 13.56 10.33 23.48
C ARG A 341 14.50 9.45 24.33
N PRO A 342 15.67 9.96 24.76
CA PRO A 342 16.47 9.25 25.74
C PRO A 342 15.69 9.20 27.05
N VAL A 343 15.62 8.00 27.64
CA VAL A 343 15.18 7.85 29.04
C VAL A 343 16.11 8.73 29.87
N GLY A 344 15.56 9.77 30.48
CA GLY A 344 16.30 10.58 31.45
C GLY A 344 16.84 9.65 32.53
N ILE A 345 18.16 9.62 32.69
CA ILE A 345 18.84 8.92 33.77
C ILE A 345 18.62 9.69 35.07
#